data_AF-R9M5Q6-F1
#
_entry.id   AF-R9M5Q6-F1
#
_cell.length_a   1.000
_cell.length_b   1.000
_cell.length_c   1.000
_cell.angle_alpha   90.00
_cell.angle_beta   90.00
_cell.angle_gamma   90.00
#
_symmetry.space_group_name_H-M   'P 1'
#
loop_
_entity.id
_entity.type
_entity.pdbx_description
1 polymer ?
#
loop_
_entity_poly.entity_id
_entity_poly.type
_entity_poly.pdbx_seq_one_letter_code
_entity_poly.pdbx_strand_id
1 'polypeptide(L)'
;MESTTTCPFSGGCKGCTETGSRPFGGTCVTAECSKKGGTTLAELKEKLIAAFRALNIPDMEEVTELNALRGSLINLEYTLSNGQTVRVWEDDRIYLGNQLRKEGSERCYGVAADETYLMVSEYGGYGDDVQIVIFKRWKDS
;
A
#
# COMPACT_ATOMS: atom_id res chain seq x y z
N MET A 1 4.09 -7.72 22.85
CA MET A 1 2.88 -7.14 22.23
C MET A 1 3.30 -5.82 21.63
N GLU A 2 3.74 -5.81 20.38
CA GLU A 2 3.96 -4.55 19.69
C GLU A 2 2.60 -3.90 19.44
N SER A 3 2.43 -2.77 20.10
CA SER A 3 1.21 -1.99 20.10
C SER A 3 0.95 -1.45 18.69
N THR A 4 -0.21 -1.74 18.12
CA THR A 4 -0.71 -1.19 16.84
C THR A 4 -1.07 0.30 16.96
N THR A 5 -0.25 1.11 17.62
CA THR A 5 -0.59 2.47 18.09
C THR A 5 -0.51 3.53 16.99
N THR A 6 0.10 3.26 15.84
CA THR A 6 0.23 4.25 14.76
C THR A 6 -0.57 3.88 13.51
N CYS A 7 -1.70 3.20 13.68
CA CYS A 7 -2.66 3.07 12.58
C CYS A 7 -3.62 4.29 12.62
N PRO A 8 -3.66 5.13 11.57
CA PRO A 8 -4.56 6.29 11.54
C PRO A 8 -6.04 5.91 11.59
N PHE A 9 -6.38 4.63 11.33
CA PHE A 9 -7.74 4.09 11.45
C PHE A 9 -8.03 3.47 12.82
N SER A 10 -7.17 3.67 13.83
CA SER A 10 -7.35 3.12 15.18
C SER A 10 -8.70 3.50 15.81
N GLY A 11 -9.20 4.72 15.55
CA GLY A 11 -10.51 5.17 16.05
C GLY A 11 -11.72 4.40 15.49
N GLY A 12 -11.60 3.79 14.31
CA GLY A 12 -12.64 2.97 13.69
C GLY A 12 -12.36 1.47 13.72
N CYS A 13 -11.19 1.07 14.22
CA CYS A 13 -10.73 -0.31 14.24
C CYS A 13 -11.03 -0.94 15.61
N LYS A 14 -11.89 -1.96 15.64
CA LYS A 14 -12.21 -2.71 16.88
C LYS A 14 -11.12 -3.71 17.30
N GLY A 15 -9.97 -3.68 16.62
CA GLY A 15 -8.83 -4.55 16.90
C GLY A 15 -8.89 -5.90 16.19
N CYS A 16 -7.71 -6.51 15.99
CA CYS A 16 -7.55 -7.71 15.17
C CYS A 16 -8.34 -8.93 15.70
N THR A 17 -8.40 -9.09 17.03
CA THR A 17 -9.10 -10.21 17.67
C THR A 17 -10.60 -10.12 17.49
N GLU A 18 -11.20 -8.95 17.74
CA GLU A 18 -12.65 -8.75 17.64
C GLU A 18 -13.14 -8.80 16.19
N THR A 19 -12.31 -8.34 15.25
CA THR A 19 -12.66 -8.24 13.83
C THR A 19 -12.26 -9.46 13.01
N GLY A 20 -11.61 -10.46 13.62
CA GLY A 20 -11.07 -11.62 12.90
C GLY A 20 -10.11 -11.20 11.77
N SER A 21 -9.24 -10.23 12.03
CA SER A 21 -8.33 -9.59 11.06
C SER A 21 -9.02 -8.83 9.92
N ARG A 22 -10.32 -8.52 10.04
CA ARG A 22 -11.11 -7.81 9.02
C ARG A 22 -11.79 -6.54 9.56
N PRO A 23 -11.04 -5.49 9.92
CA PRO A 23 -11.58 -4.35 10.67
C PRO A 23 -12.66 -3.55 9.93
N PHE A 24 -12.66 -3.59 8.60
CA PHE A 24 -13.64 -2.88 7.76
C PHE A 24 -14.37 -3.81 6.79
N GLY A 25 -14.31 -5.13 7.00
CA GLY A 25 -14.88 -6.15 6.11
C GLY A 25 -13.85 -6.82 5.18
N GLY A 26 -12.84 -6.07 4.73
CA GLY A 26 -11.66 -6.59 4.03
C GLY A 26 -10.55 -7.01 4.99
N THR A 27 -9.58 -7.79 4.50
CA THR A 27 -8.44 -8.25 5.32
C THR A 27 -7.52 -7.09 5.71
N CYS A 28 -6.61 -7.34 6.66
CA CYS A 28 -5.67 -6.35 7.10
C CYS A 28 -4.26 -6.93 7.14
N VAL A 29 -3.35 -6.40 6.31
CA VAL A 29 -1.96 -6.89 6.22
C VAL A 29 -1.24 -6.86 7.56
N THR A 30 -1.53 -5.87 8.41
CA THR A 30 -0.94 -5.79 9.76
C THR A 30 -1.49 -6.87 10.70
N ALA A 31 -2.75 -7.24 10.54
CA ALA A 31 -3.40 -8.29 11.32
C ALA A 31 -2.95 -9.69 10.87
N GLU A 32 -2.70 -9.89 9.57
CA GLU A 32 -2.14 -11.12 9.03
C GLU A 32 -0.71 -11.37 9.55
N CYS A 33 0.13 -10.33 9.63
CA CYS A 33 1.45 -10.40 10.28
C CYS A 33 1.40 -10.73 11.78
N SER A 34 0.26 -10.51 12.44
CA SER A 34 0.11 -10.76 13.89
C SER A 34 -0.24 -12.22 14.21
N LYS A 35 -0.48 -13.07 13.19
CA LYS A 35 -0.79 -14.50 13.39
C LYS A 35 0.47 -15.28 13.76
N LYS A 36 0.33 -16.25 14.69
CA LYS A 36 1.47 -17.07 15.18
C LYS A 36 2.20 -17.76 14.02
N GLY A 37 3.52 -17.61 13.96
CA GLY A 37 4.39 -18.24 12.96
C GLY A 37 4.55 -17.48 11.64
N GLY A 38 3.98 -16.28 11.53
CA GLY A 38 4.14 -15.40 10.36
C GLY A 38 5.36 -14.46 10.44
N THR A 39 5.68 -13.81 9.31
CA THR A 39 6.61 -12.68 9.24
C THR A 39 6.06 -11.50 10.04
N THR A 40 6.91 -10.87 10.86
CA THR A 40 6.49 -9.70 11.63
C THR A 40 6.14 -8.53 10.70
N LEU A 41 5.33 -7.59 11.20
CA LEU A 41 5.01 -6.39 10.41
C LEU A 41 6.27 -5.58 10.06
N ALA A 42 7.23 -5.50 10.98
CA ALA A 42 8.50 -4.82 10.76
C ALA A 42 9.30 -5.48 9.62
N GLU A 43 9.50 -6.80 9.69
CA GLU A 43 10.19 -7.56 8.64
C GLU A 43 9.49 -7.44 7.28
N LEU A 44 8.15 -7.44 7.24
CA LEU A 44 7.40 -7.25 6.01
C LEU A 44 7.63 -5.85 5.44
N LYS A 45 7.56 -4.80 6.27
CA LYS A 45 7.82 -3.42 5.84
C LYS A 45 9.23 -3.27 5.30
N GLU A 46 10.24 -3.79 5.99
CA GLU A 46 11.63 -3.75 5.53
C GLU A 46 11.80 -4.41 4.15
N LYS A 47 11.24 -5.60 3.96
CA LYS A 47 11.27 -6.30 2.68
C LYS A 47 10.57 -5.54 1.57
N LEU A 48 9.40 -4.96 1.84
CA LEU A 48 8.65 -4.16 0.87
C LEU A 48 9.39 -2.87 0.52
N ILE A 49 9.96 -2.17 1.50
CA ILE A 49 10.77 -0.97 1.28
C ILE A 49 11.96 -1.30 0.37
N ALA A 50 12.68 -2.38 0.68
CA ALA A 50 13.77 -2.85 -0.18
C ALA A 50 13.28 -3.19 -1.60
N ALA A 51 12.12 -3.86 -1.72
CA ALA A 51 11.53 -4.20 -3.01
C ALA A 51 11.14 -2.96 -3.83
N PHE A 52 10.58 -1.91 -3.21
CA PHE A 52 10.28 -0.65 -3.89
C PHE A 52 11.55 0.08 -4.33
N ARG A 53 12.57 0.16 -3.48
CA ARG A 53 13.87 0.78 -3.82
C ARG A 53 14.54 0.06 -5.00
N ALA A 54 14.45 -1.27 -5.04
CA ALA A 54 14.99 -2.07 -6.13
C ALA A 54 14.32 -1.83 -7.50
N LEU A 55 13.18 -1.14 -7.55
CA LEU A 55 12.55 -0.72 -8.81
C LEU A 55 13.34 0.40 -9.52
N ASN A 56 14.21 1.12 -8.79
CA ASN A 56 15.10 2.15 -9.34
C ASN A 56 14.38 3.20 -10.22
N ILE A 57 13.28 3.77 -9.72
CA ILE A 57 12.56 4.87 -10.40
C ILE A 57 13.34 6.18 -10.15
N PRO A 58 13.99 6.78 -11.16
CA PRO A 58 15.04 7.78 -10.93
C PRO A 58 14.59 9.08 -10.24
N ASP A 59 13.35 9.51 -10.48
CA ASP A 59 12.80 10.78 -9.99
C ASP A 59 11.78 10.57 -8.85
N MET A 60 11.69 9.37 -8.30
CA MET A 60 10.84 9.06 -7.15
C MET A 60 11.64 9.23 -5.86
N GLU A 61 11.10 10.00 -4.91
CA GLU A 61 11.63 10.08 -3.55
C GLU A 61 11.85 8.68 -2.93
N GLU A 62 12.91 8.55 -2.14
CA GLU A 62 13.26 7.27 -1.52
C GLU A 62 12.15 6.79 -0.58
N VAL A 63 11.72 5.54 -0.76
CA VAL A 63 10.77 4.91 0.17
C VAL A 63 11.48 4.65 1.50
N THR A 64 11.15 5.41 2.54
CA THR A 64 11.75 5.27 3.89
C THR A 64 10.78 4.64 4.89
N GLU A 65 9.48 4.76 4.63
CA GLU A 65 8.44 4.24 5.49
C GLU A 65 7.21 3.78 4.70
N LEU A 66 6.42 2.91 5.33
CA LEU A 66 5.14 2.43 4.82
C LEU A 66 4.08 2.52 5.93
N ASN A 67 2.92 3.07 5.57
CA ASN A 67 1.78 3.30 6.44
C ASN A 67 0.67 2.30 6.17
N ALA A 68 -0.10 1.95 7.20
CA ALA A 68 -1.30 1.16 7.02
C ALA A 68 -2.40 2.05 6.43
N LEU A 69 -2.78 1.79 5.17
CA LEU A 69 -3.73 2.59 4.41
C LEU A 69 -4.96 1.75 4.05
N ARG A 70 -6.16 2.29 4.28
CA ARG A 70 -7.39 1.67 3.80
C ARG A 70 -7.45 1.79 2.28
N GLY A 71 -7.84 0.71 1.61
CA GLY A 71 -7.95 0.64 0.16
C GLY A 71 -8.78 1.78 -0.42
N SER A 72 -9.86 2.19 0.25
CA SER A 72 -10.71 3.30 -0.19
C SER A 72 -9.99 4.65 -0.34
N LEU A 73 -8.78 4.82 0.23
CA LEU A 73 -7.97 6.02 0.05
C LEU A 73 -6.97 5.93 -1.11
N ILE A 74 -6.62 4.72 -1.53
CA ILE A 74 -5.56 4.45 -2.52
C ILE A 74 -6.07 3.74 -3.78
N ASN A 75 -7.32 3.26 -3.76
CA ASN A 75 -7.95 2.54 -4.86
C ASN A 75 -8.49 3.51 -5.90
N LEU A 76 -7.56 4.20 -6.55
CA LEU A 76 -7.87 5.13 -7.63
C LEU A 76 -8.35 4.36 -8.87
N GLU A 77 -9.00 5.09 -9.77
CA GLU A 77 -9.37 4.55 -11.08
C GLU A 77 -8.22 4.80 -12.07
N TYR A 78 -7.63 3.73 -12.58
CA TYR A 78 -6.47 3.79 -13.46
C TYR A 78 -6.89 3.60 -14.91
N THR A 79 -6.48 4.51 -15.80
CA THR A 79 -6.72 4.36 -17.24
C THR A 79 -5.58 3.57 -17.88
N LEU A 80 -5.91 2.44 -18.52
CA LEU A 80 -4.96 1.63 -19.27
C LEU A 80 -4.73 2.20 -20.67
N SER A 81 -3.65 1.79 -21.32
CA SER A 81 -3.27 2.27 -22.67
C SER A 81 -4.29 1.95 -23.76
N ASN A 82 -5.19 0.99 -23.54
CA ASN A 82 -6.30 0.68 -24.44
C ASN A 82 -7.59 1.45 -24.12
N GLY A 83 -7.56 2.40 -23.18
CA GLY A 83 -8.69 3.22 -22.77
C GLY A 83 -9.63 2.57 -21.75
N GLN A 84 -9.38 1.31 -21.33
CA GLN A 84 -10.15 0.70 -20.26
C GLN A 84 -9.73 1.28 -18.90
N THR A 85 -10.69 1.44 -18.00
CA THR A 85 -10.41 1.82 -16.61
C THR A 85 -10.45 0.59 -15.69
N VAL A 86 -9.58 0.58 -14.67
CA VAL A 86 -9.51 -0.51 -13.69
C VAL A 86 -9.27 0.03 -12.28
N ARG A 87 -9.80 -0.68 -11.29
CA ARG A 87 -9.43 -0.55 -9.88
C ARG A 87 -8.71 -1.82 -9.46
N VAL A 88 -7.51 -1.67 -8.88
CA VAL A 88 -6.64 -2.80 -8.54
C VAL A 88 -6.84 -3.28 -7.11
N TRP A 89 -7.19 -2.36 -6.20
CA TRP A 89 -7.29 -2.64 -4.78
C TRP A 89 -8.75 -2.85 -4.34
N GLU A 90 -8.92 -3.34 -3.11
CA GLU A 90 -10.22 -3.52 -2.46
C GLU A 90 -10.42 -2.42 -1.42
N ASP A 91 -11.54 -1.69 -1.49
CA ASP A 91 -11.79 -0.50 -0.65
C ASP A 91 -11.76 -0.79 0.86
N ASP A 92 -12.17 -1.98 1.24
CA ASP A 92 -12.31 -2.39 2.66
C ASP A 92 -11.07 -3.09 3.22
N ARG A 93 -10.05 -3.31 2.39
CA ARG A 93 -8.79 -3.94 2.81
C ARG A 93 -7.79 -2.89 3.32
N ILE A 94 -6.93 -3.29 4.25
CA ILE A 94 -5.79 -2.47 4.68
C ILE A 94 -4.51 -2.96 3.98
N TYR A 95 -3.80 -2.01 3.36
CA TYR A 95 -2.55 -2.18 2.63
C TYR A 95 -1.40 -1.45 3.31
N LEU A 96 -0.17 -1.69 2.87
CA LEU A 96 1.00 -0.90 3.22
C LEU A 96 1.34 0.05 2.08
N GLY A 97 1.42 1.35 2.34
CA GLY A 97 1.68 2.32 1.28
C GLY A 97 2.18 3.67 1.77
N ASN A 98 2.54 4.53 0.83
CA ASN A 98 2.95 5.90 1.09
C ASN A 98 2.77 6.78 -0.16
N GLN A 99 2.70 8.09 0.04
CA GLN A 99 2.84 9.08 -1.03
C GLN A 99 4.27 9.63 -1.01
N LEU A 100 4.86 9.76 -2.19
CA LEU A 100 6.25 10.16 -2.39
C LEU A 100 6.29 11.29 -3.42
N ARG A 101 7.20 12.24 -3.22
CA ARG A 101 7.39 13.34 -4.17
C ARG A 101 8.05 12.84 -5.46
N LYS A 102 7.64 13.41 -6.59
CA LYS A 102 8.38 13.32 -7.86
C LYS A 102 9.31 14.53 -8.01
N GLU A 103 10.60 14.28 -8.22
CA GLU A 103 11.59 15.34 -8.37
C GLU A 103 11.29 16.22 -9.59
N GLY A 104 11.35 17.55 -9.41
CA GLY A 104 11.09 18.51 -10.49
C GLY A 104 9.65 18.54 -10.99
N SER A 105 8.69 17.95 -10.27
CA SER A 105 7.27 17.89 -10.67
C SER A 105 6.33 18.23 -9.51
N GLU A 106 5.14 18.72 -9.85
CA GLU A 106 4.00 18.86 -8.93
C GLU A 106 3.22 17.55 -8.77
N ARG A 107 3.59 16.51 -9.54
CA ARG A 107 2.99 15.18 -9.45
C ARG A 107 3.60 14.39 -8.29
N CYS A 108 2.87 13.37 -7.86
CA CYS A 108 3.28 12.48 -6.78
C CYS A 108 3.30 11.03 -7.26
N TYR A 109 4.13 10.23 -6.60
CA TYR A 109 4.06 8.78 -6.68
C TYR A 109 3.27 8.25 -5.49
N GLY A 110 2.36 7.30 -5.73
CA GLY A 110 1.74 6.48 -4.70
C GLY A 110 2.28 5.06 -4.76
N VAL A 111 2.83 4.59 -3.65
CA VAL A 111 3.25 3.19 -3.48
C VAL A 111 2.24 2.46 -2.61
N ALA A 112 1.85 1.26 -3.02
CA ALA A 112 0.93 0.41 -2.27
C ALA A 112 1.31 -1.06 -2.46
N ALA A 113 1.22 -1.84 -1.39
CA ALA A 113 1.54 -3.26 -1.41
C ALA A 113 0.73 -4.06 -0.39
N ASP A 114 0.57 -5.34 -0.70
CA ASP A 114 0.13 -6.37 0.22
C ASP A 114 1.18 -7.48 0.34
N GLU A 115 0.81 -8.63 0.86
CA GLU A 115 1.69 -9.77 1.04
C GLU A 115 2.18 -10.41 -0.28
N THR A 116 1.60 -10.04 -1.42
CA THR A 116 1.80 -10.70 -2.73
C THR A 116 2.20 -9.72 -3.83
N TYR A 117 1.55 -8.55 -3.89
CA TYR A 117 1.69 -7.56 -4.95
C TYR A 117 2.20 -6.22 -4.39
N LEU A 118 2.99 -5.53 -5.21
CA LEU A 118 3.33 -4.12 -5.04
C LEU A 118 2.93 -3.35 -6.29
N MET A 119 2.59 -2.08 -6.10
CA MET A 119 2.23 -1.15 -7.17
C MET A 119 2.89 0.19 -6.91
N VAL A 120 3.34 0.82 -8.00
CA VAL A 120 3.70 2.24 -8.06
C VAL A 120 2.76 2.90 -9.05
N SER A 121 2.16 4.00 -8.62
CA SER A 121 1.30 4.84 -9.45
C SER A 121 1.83 6.27 -9.45
N GLU A 122 1.55 7.01 -10.51
CA GLU A 122 1.82 8.43 -10.61
C GLU A 122 0.51 9.18 -10.82
N TYR A 123 0.31 10.29 -10.12
CA TYR A 123 -0.90 11.11 -10.22
C TYR A 123 -0.61 12.58 -9.94
N GLY A 124 -1.46 13.46 -10.45
CA GLY A 124 -1.45 14.90 -10.17
C GLY A 124 -2.11 15.26 -8.84
N GLY A 125 -2.23 16.55 -8.56
CA GLY A 125 -2.95 17.05 -7.40
C GLY A 125 -4.37 16.46 -7.31
N TYR A 126 -4.80 16.10 -6.10
CA TYR A 126 -6.10 15.45 -5.82
C TYR A 126 -6.34 14.08 -6.49
N GLY A 127 -5.31 13.43 -7.04
CA GLY A 127 -5.46 12.10 -7.64
C GLY A 127 -5.98 12.12 -9.07
N ASP A 128 -5.71 13.18 -9.82
CA ASP A 128 -6.04 13.29 -11.25
C ASP A 128 -4.96 12.65 -12.15
N ASP A 129 -5.35 12.28 -13.38
CA ASP A 129 -4.45 11.71 -14.41
C ASP A 129 -3.60 10.55 -13.85
N VAL A 130 -4.27 9.60 -13.22
CA VAL A 130 -3.65 8.49 -12.51
C VAL A 130 -3.16 7.44 -13.49
N GLN A 131 -1.89 7.09 -13.36
CA GLN A 131 -1.22 6.09 -14.20
C GLN A 131 -0.56 5.02 -13.35
N ILE A 132 -0.68 3.76 -13.77
CA ILE A 132 0.09 2.67 -13.21
C ILE A 132 1.49 2.73 -13.82
N VAL A 133 2.50 2.94 -12.99
CA VAL A 133 3.91 2.93 -13.39
C VAL A 133 4.43 1.50 -13.34
N ILE A 134 4.17 0.80 -12.23
CA ILE A 134 4.57 -0.60 -12.01
C ILE A 134 3.45 -1.32 -11.28
N PHE A 135 3.10 -2.52 -11.73
CA PHE A 135 2.33 -3.49 -10.95
C PHE A 135 3.02 -4.84 -11.03
N LYS A 136 3.43 -5.39 -9.88
CA LYS A 136 4.31 -6.56 -9.83
C LYS A 136 3.97 -7.46 -8.65
N ARG A 137 4.01 -8.77 -8.88
CA ARG A 137 4.13 -9.75 -7.80
C ARG A 137 5.54 -9.69 -7.22
N TRP A 138 5.66 -9.37 -5.94
CA TRP A 138 6.97 -9.04 -5.34
C TRP A 138 7.60 -10.19 -4.55
N LYS A 139 6.79 -11.15 -4.11
CA LYS A 139 7.30 -12.44 -3.64
C LYS A 139 7.46 -13.38 -4.83
N ASP A 140 8.66 -13.89 -5.00
CA ASP A 140 8.88 -15.07 -5.82
C ASP A 140 8.10 -16.24 -5.22
N SER A 141 7.47 -17.05 -6.08
CA SER A 141 6.72 -18.25 -5.67
C SER A 141 7.68 -19.38 -5.32
#